data_AF-A0A132CDW5-F1
#
_entry.id   AF-A0A132CDW5-F1
#
_cell.length_a   1.000
_cell.length_b   1.000
_cell.length_c   1.000
_cell.angle_alpha   90.00
_cell.angle_beta   90.00
_cell.angle_gamma   90.00
#
_symmetry.space_group_name_H-M   'P 1'
#
loop_
_entity.id
_entity.type
_entity.pdbx_description
1 polymer ?
#
loop_
_entity_poly.entity_id
_entity_poly.type
_entity_poly.pdbx_seq_one_letter_code
_entity_poly.pdbx_strand_id
1 'polypeptide(L)'
;MTRDTLVAPPAHAGRIVQLDGLRAFAVLAVFFQHALKAPLWIGVDLFFVLSGLLITGILLERKSRGQSYFGYFYARRVRRILPPYLLLLAVSSILFGVEWARHWPWYAFFSTNIGLSLGGIGHDSLNVLWSLAVEEQFYIFWPFVVLLISERALAWVAAALIVAAPLLRAVATPWFDSFWPIYYLTPFRMDLLAAGALLAVALRRDRRALEPYYGAAIALACAALAALAWLHLSYPRFRAANTPLSNATLYSISLVLCTSIVVIALRGRGLVQRVLTNPALVYIGTVSYTIYLVHLSVLYALWPLHLNRYPTAALAFGITLAYATASWYGFERRLTRGAPRQALAGAARASA
;
A
#
# COMPACT_ATOMS: atom_id res chain seq x y z
N MET A 1 45.66 0.14 18.81
CA MET A 1 44.41 -0.33 19.42
C MET A 1 43.29 -0.19 18.41
N THR A 2 42.51 -1.25 18.30
CA THR A 2 41.79 -1.72 17.11
C THR A 2 40.50 -0.96 16.80
N ARG A 3 40.29 -0.76 15.49
CA ARG A 3 39.08 -0.27 14.85
C ARG A 3 37.91 -1.22 15.15
N ASP A 4 36.86 -0.74 15.81
CA ASP A 4 35.58 -1.46 15.86
C ASP A 4 34.80 -1.22 14.57
N THR A 5 34.83 -2.26 13.75
CA THR A 5 34.07 -2.45 12.52
C THR A 5 32.58 -2.53 12.83
N LEU A 6 31.84 -1.46 12.53
CA LEU A 6 30.38 -1.55 12.38
C LEU A 6 30.08 -2.46 11.18
N VAL A 7 29.59 -3.66 11.48
CA VAL A 7 29.14 -4.67 10.52
C VAL A 7 28.04 -4.06 9.65
N ALA A 8 28.36 -3.80 8.39
CA ALA A 8 27.40 -3.38 7.38
C ALA A 8 26.38 -4.50 7.13
N PRO A 9 25.06 -4.22 7.14
CA PRO A 9 24.06 -5.22 6.78
C PRO A 9 24.13 -5.55 5.28
N PRO A 10 23.91 -6.82 4.88
CA PRO A 10 24.20 -7.32 3.54
C PRO A 10 23.22 -6.83 2.48
N ALA A 11 23.75 -6.67 1.26
CA ALA A 11 23.08 -6.19 0.06
C ALA A 11 21.89 -7.08 -0.39
N HIS A 12 20.70 -6.49 -0.38
CA HIS A 12 19.69 -6.63 -1.43
C HIS A 12 19.59 -5.23 -2.05
N ALA A 13 19.31 -5.09 -3.36
CA ALA A 13 19.26 -3.79 -4.03
C ALA A 13 18.65 -2.70 -3.10
N GLY A 14 19.47 -1.70 -2.75
CA GLY A 14 19.39 -0.99 -1.48
C GLY A 14 17.99 -0.50 -1.11
N ARG A 15 17.57 -0.77 0.14
CA ARG A 15 16.34 -0.22 0.74
C ARG A 15 16.30 1.29 0.49
N ILE A 16 15.33 1.75 -0.30
CA ILE A 16 15.11 3.17 -0.55
C ILE A 16 14.35 3.74 0.64
N VAL A 17 15.09 4.33 1.60
CA VAL A 17 14.56 4.83 2.88
C VAL A 17 13.42 5.83 2.68
N GLN A 18 13.49 6.64 1.61
CA GLN A 18 12.47 7.63 1.26
C GLN A 18 11.09 6.98 1.03
N LEU A 19 11.05 5.74 0.53
CA LEU A 19 9.79 5.03 0.31
C LEU A 19 9.13 4.62 1.63
N ASP A 20 9.91 4.37 2.69
CA ASP A 20 9.33 4.16 4.02
C ASP A 20 8.75 5.47 4.58
N GLY A 21 9.42 6.60 4.36
CA GLY A 21 8.85 7.91 4.67
C GLY A 21 7.53 8.17 3.95
N LEU A 22 7.43 7.82 2.66
CA LEU A 22 6.17 7.92 1.91
C LEU A 22 5.08 6.98 2.47
N ARG A 23 5.44 5.76 2.87
CA ARG A 23 4.51 4.83 3.53
C ARG A 23 3.97 5.40 4.85
N ALA A 24 4.78 6.16 5.59
CA ALA A 24 4.31 6.86 6.78
C ALA A 24 3.26 7.93 6.43
N PHE A 25 3.53 8.77 5.43
CA PHE A 25 2.52 9.74 4.98
C PHE A 25 1.24 9.05 4.50
N ALA A 26 1.36 7.97 3.74
CA ALA A 26 0.22 7.19 3.26
C ALA A 26 -0.64 6.63 4.41
N VAL A 27 -0.03 5.98 5.42
CA VAL A 27 -0.79 5.41 6.54
C VAL A 27 -1.38 6.49 7.45
N LEU A 28 -0.67 7.60 7.68
CA LEU A 28 -1.18 8.71 8.47
C LEU A 28 -2.37 9.39 7.78
N ALA A 29 -2.31 9.58 6.46
CA ALA A 29 -3.42 10.08 5.66
C ALA A 29 -4.66 9.19 5.80
N VAL A 30 -4.50 7.86 5.70
CA VAL A 30 -5.57 6.88 5.93
C VAL A 30 -6.11 6.99 7.36
N PHE A 31 -5.23 7.03 8.36
CA PHE A 31 -5.62 7.12 9.76
C PHE A 31 -6.48 8.36 10.03
N PHE A 32 -6.00 9.55 9.64
CA PHE A 32 -6.72 10.80 9.87
C PHE A 32 -8.02 10.91 9.05
N GLN A 33 -8.08 10.29 7.87
CA GLN A 33 -9.32 10.18 7.10
C GLN A 33 -10.41 9.43 7.88
N HIS A 34 -10.07 8.35 8.59
CA HIS A 34 -11.04 7.59 9.39
C HIS A 34 -11.29 8.22 10.76
N ALA A 35 -10.24 8.67 11.45
CA ALA A 35 -10.34 9.18 12.82
C ALA A 35 -10.95 10.59 12.90
N LEU A 36 -10.61 11.47 11.95
CA LEU A 36 -10.99 12.89 11.98
C LEU A 36 -11.93 13.31 10.84
N LYS A 37 -12.26 12.39 9.93
CA LYS A 37 -12.99 12.69 8.67
C LYS A 37 -12.25 13.71 7.79
N ALA A 38 -10.92 13.80 7.91
CA ALA A 38 -10.10 14.66 7.06
C ALA A 38 -10.13 14.15 5.61
N PRO A 39 -10.11 15.01 4.57
CA PRO A 39 -10.22 14.60 3.16
C PRO A 39 -8.89 14.00 2.62
N LEU A 40 -8.33 13.01 3.31
CA LEU A 40 -7.00 12.42 3.09
C LEU A 40 -7.05 10.98 2.56
N TRP A 41 -8.12 10.63 1.84
CA TRP A 41 -8.37 9.32 1.26
C TRP A 41 -7.33 8.82 0.24
N ILE A 42 -6.56 9.73 -0.36
CA ILE A 42 -5.48 9.44 -1.31
C ILE A 42 -4.33 8.61 -0.72
N GLY A 43 -4.29 8.41 0.61
CA GLY A 43 -3.28 7.58 1.26
C GLY A 43 -3.26 6.14 0.72
N VAL A 44 -4.41 5.55 0.40
CA VAL A 44 -4.48 4.20 -0.22
C VAL A 44 -3.95 4.22 -1.66
N ASP A 45 -4.23 5.28 -2.41
CA ASP A 45 -3.73 5.42 -3.78
C ASP A 45 -2.20 5.50 -3.82
N LEU A 46 -1.61 6.21 -2.87
CA LEU A 46 -0.17 6.25 -2.70
C LEU A 46 0.40 4.86 -2.36
N PHE A 47 -0.29 4.07 -1.53
CA PHE A 47 0.11 2.67 -1.30
C PHE A 47 0.10 1.84 -2.58
N PHE A 48 -0.93 1.95 -3.42
CA PHE A 48 -1.00 1.21 -4.69
C PHE A 48 0.16 1.56 -5.63
N VAL A 49 0.51 2.84 -5.79
CA VAL A 49 1.67 3.23 -6.61
C VAL A 49 2.98 2.68 -6.02
N LEU A 50 3.16 2.76 -4.70
CA LEU A 50 4.34 2.20 -4.03
C LEU A 50 4.42 0.68 -4.17
N SER A 51 3.30 -0.02 -4.04
CA SER A 51 3.19 -1.47 -4.20
C SER A 51 3.55 -1.92 -5.61
N GLY A 52 3.01 -1.25 -6.63
CA GLY A 52 3.37 -1.48 -8.03
C GLY A 52 4.87 -1.31 -8.29
N LEU A 53 5.46 -0.23 -7.76
CA LEU A 53 6.89 0.08 -7.88
C LEU A 53 7.77 -1.00 -7.23
N LEU A 54 7.49 -1.32 -5.96
CA LEU A 54 8.30 -2.24 -5.17
C LEU A 54 8.21 -3.68 -5.71
N ILE A 55 7.00 -4.14 -6.02
CA ILE A 55 6.78 -5.53 -6.46
C ILE A 55 7.35 -5.75 -7.85
N THR A 56 7.09 -4.83 -8.79
CA THR A 56 7.66 -4.93 -10.14
C THR A 56 9.19 -4.88 -10.09
N GLY A 57 9.78 -4.00 -9.27
CA GLY A 57 11.23 -3.94 -9.09
C GLY A 57 11.83 -5.24 -8.57
N ILE A 58 11.23 -5.83 -7.52
CA ILE A 58 11.68 -7.12 -6.95
C ILE A 58 11.58 -8.24 -7.99
N LEU A 59 10.46 -8.34 -8.71
CA LEU A 59 10.23 -9.37 -9.72
C LEU A 59 11.22 -9.24 -10.89
N LEU A 60 11.45 -8.03 -11.39
CA LEU A 60 12.43 -7.79 -12.45
C LEU A 60 13.86 -8.12 -11.99
N GLU A 61 14.26 -7.73 -10.77
CA GLU A 61 15.57 -8.08 -10.19
C GLU A 61 15.75 -9.60 -10.14
N ARG A 62 14.73 -10.32 -9.67
CA ARG A 62 14.74 -11.79 -9.57
C ARG A 62 14.81 -12.46 -10.95
N LYS A 63 14.03 -11.96 -11.91
CA LYS A 63 14.05 -12.41 -13.31
C LYS A 63 15.45 -12.31 -13.92
N SER A 64 16.13 -11.17 -13.74
CA SER A 64 17.51 -11.00 -14.26
C SER A 64 18.55 -11.92 -13.63
N ARG A 65 18.33 -12.37 -12.39
CA ARG A 65 19.31 -13.18 -11.66
C ARG A 65 19.15 -14.68 -11.85
N GLY A 66 18.11 -15.14 -12.57
CA GLY A 66 17.83 -16.57 -12.73
C GLY A 66 17.60 -17.32 -11.40
N GLN A 67 17.21 -16.60 -10.34
CA GLN A 67 17.04 -17.16 -9.00
C GLN A 67 15.62 -17.72 -8.81
N SER A 68 15.38 -18.39 -7.67
CA SER A 68 14.02 -18.74 -7.24
C SER A 68 13.10 -17.52 -7.36
N TYR A 69 12.14 -17.61 -8.27
CA TYR A 69 11.25 -16.51 -8.66
C TYR A 69 10.00 -16.51 -7.78
N PHE A 70 9.10 -17.48 -8.02
CA PHE A 70 7.83 -17.59 -7.29
C PHE A 70 8.03 -17.94 -5.82
N GLY A 71 8.85 -18.95 -5.52
CA GLY A 71 9.07 -19.41 -4.15
C GLY A 71 9.62 -18.30 -3.24
N TYR A 72 10.65 -17.57 -3.69
CA TYR A 72 11.17 -16.43 -2.94
C TYR A 72 10.13 -15.32 -2.77
N PHE A 73 9.42 -14.99 -3.85
CA PHE A 73 8.42 -13.92 -3.86
C PHE A 73 7.28 -14.20 -2.87
N TYR A 74 6.60 -15.34 -3.02
CA TYR A 74 5.46 -15.68 -2.17
C TYR A 74 5.88 -16.00 -0.74
N ALA A 75 7.01 -16.68 -0.50
CA ALA A 75 7.45 -16.95 0.87
C ALA A 75 7.76 -15.67 1.66
N ARG A 76 8.34 -14.65 1.01
CA ARG A 76 8.60 -13.36 1.67
C ARG A 76 7.30 -12.62 1.98
N ARG A 77 6.32 -12.69 1.09
CA ARG A 77 5.00 -12.07 1.26
C ARG A 77 4.20 -12.74 2.36
N VAL A 78 4.12 -14.07 2.33
CA VAL A 78 3.42 -14.85 3.35
C VAL A 78 3.96 -14.52 4.75
N ARG A 79 5.29 -14.51 4.94
CA ARG A 79 5.92 -14.17 6.24
C ARG A 79 5.67 -12.73 6.70
N ARG A 80 5.36 -11.82 5.78
CA ARG A 80 5.10 -10.40 6.09
C ARG A 80 3.61 -10.13 6.34
N ILE A 81 2.73 -10.77 5.56
CA ILE A 81 1.31 -10.41 5.47
C ILE A 81 0.47 -11.30 6.37
N LEU A 82 0.61 -12.63 6.25
CA LEU A 82 -0.30 -13.56 6.92
C LEU A 82 -0.26 -13.48 8.45
N PRO A 83 0.92 -13.50 9.13
CA PRO A 83 0.95 -13.51 10.58
C PRO A 83 0.20 -12.32 11.25
N PRO A 84 0.51 -11.05 10.93
CA PRO A 84 -0.27 -9.92 11.46
C PRO A 84 -1.73 -9.88 10.96
N TYR A 85 -2.02 -10.34 9.74
CA TYR A 85 -3.37 -10.39 9.20
C TYR A 85 -4.25 -11.39 9.95
N LEU A 86 -3.79 -12.62 10.14
CA LEU A 86 -4.49 -13.67 10.88
C LEU A 86 -4.68 -13.27 12.35
N LEU A 87 -3.70 -12.62 12.95
CA LEU A 87 -3.82 -12.09 14.31
C LEU A 87 -4.93 -11.02 14.39
N LEU A 88 -5.01 -10.11 13.43
CA LEU A 88 -6.12 -9.15 13.32
C LEU A 88 -7.47 -9.87 13.21
N LEU A 89 -7.59 -10.87 12.35
CA LEU A 89 -8.86 -11.61 12.16
C LEU A 89 -9.30 -12.29 13.46
N ALA A 90 -8.38 -12.99 14.12
CA ALA A 90 -8.66 -13.67 15.38
C ALA A 90 -9.07 -12.69 16.49
N VAL A 91 -8.28 -11.63 16.71
CA VAL A 91 -8.56 -10.63 17.74
C VAL A 91 -9.88 -9.90 17.46
N SER A 92 -10.13 -9.49 16.21
CA SER A 92 -11.37 -8.79 15.85
C SER A 92 -12.60 -9.71 16.03
N SER A 93 -12.48 -11.00 15.71
CA SER A 93 -13.58 -11.96 15.91
C SER A 93 -13.89 -12.19 17.39
N ILE A 94 -12.87 -12.14 18.27
CA ILE A 94 -13.04 -12.22 19.71
C ILE A 94 -13.69 -10.94 20.26
N LEU A 95 -13.23 -9.76 19.82
CA LEU A 95 -13.70 -8.46 20.32
C LEU A 95 -15.10 -8.10 19.85
N PHE A 96 -15.44 -8.41 18.59
CA PHE A 96 -16.70 -7.99 17.96
C PHE A 96 -17.71 -9.13 17.75
N GLY A 97 -17.35 -10.37 18.13
CA GLY A 97 -18.24 -11.52 18.14
C GLY A 97 -18.35 -12.30 16.81
N VAL A 98 -19.21 -13.33 16.83
CA VAL A 98 -19.33 -14.35 15.77
C VAL A 98 -19.78 -13.78 14.43
N GLU A 99 -20.53 -12.66 14.40
CA GLU A 99 -20.93 -12.02 13.15
C GLU A 99 -19.72 -11.57 12.31
N TRP A 100 -18.64 -11.13 12.95
CA TRP A 100 -17.38 -10.81 12.24
C TRP A 100 -16.70 -12.07 11.71
N ALA A 101 -16.86 -13.20 12.40
CA ALA A 101 -16.36 -14.50 11.95
C ALA A 101 -17.08 -15.01 10.70
N ARG A 102 -18.36 -14.68 10.50
CA ARG A 102 -19.13 -15.06 9.30
C ARG A 102 -18.52 -14.52 8.00
N HIS A 103 -17.79 -13.40 8.06
CA HIS A 103 -17.15 -12.79 6.90
C HIS A 103 -15.76 -13.38 6.56
N TRP A 104 -15.27 -14.36 7.32
CA TRP A 104 -13.97 -14.98 7.10
C TRP A 104 -13.73 -15.53 5.69
N PRO A 105 -14.71 -16.10 4.97
CA PRO A 105 -14.48 -16.52 3.58
C PRO A 105 -13.94 -15.37 2.72
N TRP A 106 -14.49 -14.16 2.88
CA TRP A 106 -14.01 -12.99 2.14
C TRP A 106 -12.60 -12.57 2.52
N TYR A 107 -12.24 -12.69 3.80
CA TYR A 107 -10.90 -12.37 4.30
C TYR A 107 -9.86 -13.41 3.87
N ALA A 108 -10.19 -14.69 4.01
CA ALA A 108 -9.30 -15.81 3.71
C ALA A 108 -8.90 -15.87 2.23
N PHE A 109 -9.84 -15.55 1.34
CA PHE A 109 -9.61 -15.54 -0.11
C PHE A 109 -9.20 -14.17 -0.66
N PHE A 110 -8.88 -13.18 0.20
CA PHE A 110 -8.56 -11.81 -0.23
C PHE A 110 -9.59 -11.27 -1.23
N SER A 111 -10.86 -11.38 -0.90
CA SER A 111 -12.01 -11.02 -1.73
C SER A 111 -12.95 -10.01 -1.06
N THR A 112 -12.50 -9.35 0.02
CA THR A 112 -13.25 -8.29 0.73
C THR A 112 -13.77 -7.20 -0.21
N ASN A 113 -12.99 -6.82 -1.24
CA ASN A 113 -13.40 -5.81 -2.21
C ASN A 113 -14.60 -6.27 -3.08
N ILE A 114 -14.68 -7.56 -3.40
CA ILE A 114 -15.81 -8.16 -4.11
C ILE A 114 -17.01 -8.24 -3.16
N GLY A 115 -16.80 -8.75 -1.95
CA GLY A 115 -17.85 -8.87 -0.94
C GLY A 115 -18.52 -7.53 -0.61
N LEU A 116 -17.74 -6.45 -0.45
CA LEU A 116 -18.28 -5.09 -0.26
C LEU A 116 -19.05 -4.58 -1.49
N SER A 117 -18.60 -4.92 -2.70
CA SER A 117 -19.25 -4.47 -3.94
C SER A 117 -20.57 -5.19 -4.21
N LEU A 118 -20.69 -6.45 -3.79
CA LEU A 118 -21.88 -7.28 -3.95
C LEU A 118 -22.84 -7.22 -2.75
N GLY A 119 -22.53 -6.43 -1.72
CA GLY A 119 -23.31 -6.36 -0.47
C GLY A 119 -23.20 -7.60 0.41
N GLY A 120 -22.23 -8.49 0.15
CA GLY A 120 -21.95 -9.69 0.96
C GLY A 120 -21.20 -9.41 2.27
N ILE A 121 -20.72 -8.17 2.46
CA ILE A 121 -20.09 -7.67 3.68
C ILE A 121 -20.58 -6.25 3.93
N GLY A 122 -20.99 -5.93 5.16
CA GLY A 122 -21.38 -4.58 5.57
C GLY A 122 -20.18 -3.68 5.87
N HIS A 123 -20.44 -2.37 6.01
CA HIS A 123 -19.41 -1.40 6.42
C HIS A 123 -18.96 -1.55 7.88
N ASP A 124 -19.70 -2.30 8.70
CA ASP A 124 -19.39 -2.60 10.10
C ASP A 124 -18.55 -3.88 10.24
N SER A 125 -17.53 -4.00 9.39
CA SER A 125 -16.64 -5.16 9.26
C SER A 125 -15.19 -4.70 9.14
N LEU A 126 -14.25 -5.62 8.83
CA LEU A 126 -12.88 -5.26 8.42
C LEU A 126 -12.86 -4.70 6.99
N ASN A 127 -13.68 -3.69 6.73
CA ASN A 127 -13.91 -3.14 5.40
C ASN A 127 -12.62 -2.60 4.78
N VAL A 128 -11.69 -2.08 5.59
CA VAL A 128 -10.39 -1.52 5.18
C VAL A 128 -9.52 -2.54 4.43
N LEU A 129 -9.79 -3.84 4.59
CA LEU A 129 -9.07 -4.92 3.91
C LEU A 129 -9.38 -5.02 2.41
N TRP A 130 -10.35 -4.25 1.90
CA TRP A 130 -10.63 -4.16 0.46
C TRP A 130 -9.38 -3.80 -0.35
N SER A 131 -8.54 -2.89 0.17
CA SER A 131 -7.35 -2.44 -0.55
C SER A 131 -6.29 -3.52 -0.60
N LEU A 132 -6.15 -4.28 0.49
CA LEU A 132 -5.24 -5.42 0.57
C LEU A 132 -5.71 -6.56 -0.35
N ALA A 133 -7.02 -6.75 -0.49
CA ALA A 133 -7.58 -7.68 -1.47
C ALA A 133 -7.21 -7.30 -2.92
N VAL A 134 -7.34 -6.01 -3.29
CA VAL A 134 -6.88 -5.51 -4.61
C VAL A 134 -5.41 -5.79 -4.82
N GLU A 135 -4.59 -5.50 -3.81
CA GLU A 135 -3.15 -5.75 -3.84
C GLU A 135 -2.82 -7.24 -4.01
N GLU A 136 -3.36 -8.14 -3.19
CA GLU A 136 -3.10 -9.58 -3.30
C GLU A 136 -3.59 -10.17 -4.62
N GLN A 137 -4.72 -9.71 -5.16
CA GLN A 137 -5.17 -10.09 -6.50
C GLN A 137 -4.14 -9.66 -7.57
N PHE A 138 -3.61 -8.44 -7.48
CA PHE A 138 -2.51 -8.02 -8.36
C PHE A 138 -1.27 -8.90 -8.18
N TYR A 139 -0.90 -9.28 -6.96
CA TYR A 139 0.29 -10.08 -6.70
C TYR A 139 0.18 -11.55 -7.10
N ILE A 140 -1.03 -12.07 -7.29
CA ILE A 140 -1.25 -13.39 -7.88
C ILE A 140 -0.91 -13.36 -9.37
N PHE A 141 -1.42 -12.39 -10.13
CA PHE A 141 -1.27 -12.37 -11.59
C PHE A 141 0.03 -11.70 -12.07
N TRP A 142 0.45 -10.62 -11.41
CA TRP A 142 1.56 -9.79 -11.88
C TRP A 142 2.92 -10.50 -12.01
N PRO A 143 3.31 -11.44 -11.11
CA PRO A 143 4.52 -12.23 -11.30
C PRO A 143 4.54 -13.01 -12.61
N PHE A 144 3.40 -13.53 -13.07
CA PHE A 144 3.33 -14.22 -14.36
C PHE A 144 3.52 -13.25 -15.51
N VAL A 145 2.87 -12.09 -15.47
CA VAL A 145 3.04 -11.04 -16.48
C VAL A 145 4.51 -10.64 -16.60
N VAL A 146 5.16 -10.30 -15.48
CA VAL A 146 6.57 -9.90 -15.46
C VAL A 146 7.49 -11.02 -15.94
N LEU A 147 7.20 -12.28 -15.63
CA LEU A 147 8.01 -13.42 -16.06
C LEU A 147 7.90 -13.66 -17.58
N LEU A 148 6.69 -13.59 -18.13
CA LEU A 148 6.40 -14.03 -19.50
C LEU A 148 6.78 -13.00 -20.57
N ILE A 149 6.82 -11.70 -20.25
CA ILE A 149 7.03 -10.66 -21.27
C ILE A 149 8.34 -9.90 -21.11
N SER A 150 8.81 -9.25 -22.18
CA SER A 150 9.99 -8.40 -22.14
C SER A 150 9.74 -7.12 -21.32
N GLU A 151 10.80 -6.48 -20.82
CA GLU A 151 10.66 -5.21 -20.08
C GLU A 151 10.01 -4.10 -20.90
N ARG A 152 10.22 -4.11 -22.23
CA ARG A 152 9.55 -3.17 -23.14
C ARG A 152 8.06 -3.47 -23.25
N ALA A 153 7.68 -4.73 -23.41
CA ALA A 153 6.27 -5.13 -23.42
C ALA A 153 5.60 -4.83 -22.07
N LEU A 154 6.31 -5.03 -20.96
CA LEU A 154 5.82 -4.71 -19.61
C LEU A 154 5.53 -3.21 -19.45
N ALA A 155 6.40 -2.34 -19.96
CA ALA A 155 6.14 -0.89 -19.99
C ALA A 155 4.87 -0.56 -20.79
N TRP A 156 4.66 -1.20 -21.94
CA TRP A 156 3.45 -1.02 -22.74
C TRP A 156 2.19 -1.53 -22.05
N VAL A 157 2.25 -2.69 -21.40
CA VAL A 157 1.12 -3.23 -20.60
C VAL A 157 0.80 -2.28 -19.46
N ALA A 158 1.79 -1.78 -18.73
CA ALA A 158 1.58 -0.81 -17.66
C ALA A 158 0.97 0.51 -18.19
N ALA A 159 1.50 1.05 -19.29
CA ALA A 159 0.95 2.24 -19.95
C ALA A 159 -0.49 2.03 -20.43
N ALA A 160 -0.78 0.86 -21.01
CA ALA A 160 -2.13 0.50 -21.44
C ALA A 160 -3.10 0.43 -20.26
N LEU A 161 -2.71 -0.17 -19.13
CA LEU A 161 -3.54 -0.21 -17.91
C LEU A 161 -3.81 1.18 -17.33
N ILE A 162 -2.82 2.08 -17.36
CA ILE A 162 -2.96 3.48 -16.93
C ILE A 162 -4.03 4.22 -17.74
N VAL A 163 -4.08 3.99 -19.07
CA VAL A 163 -5.05 4.63 -19.96
C VAL A 163 -6.40 3.90 -19.95
N ALA A 164 -6.39 2.57 -19.84
CA ALA A 164 -7.60 1.76 -19.89
C ALA A 164 -8.46 1.91 -18.63
N ALA A 165 -7.87 2.05 -17.43
CA ALA A 165 -8.63 2.15 -16.19
C ALA A 165 -9.62 3.33 -16.15
N PRO A 166 -9.27 4.59 -16.49
CA PRO A 166 -10.24 5.68 -16.49
C PRO A 166 -11.34 5.50 -17.54
N LEU A 167 -11.03 4.93 -18.70
CA LEU A 167 -12.05 4.58 -19.71
C LEU A 167 -13.01 3.52 -19.17
N LEU A 168 -12.46 2.48 -18.54
CA LEU A 168 -13.22 1.41 -17.91
C LEU A 168 -14.10 1.95 -16.78
N ARG A 169 -13.62 2.88 -15.94
CA ARG A 169 -14.43 3.57 -14.92
C ARG A 169 -15.58 4.34 -15.56
N ALA A 170 -15.32 5.11 -16.61
CA ALA A 170 -16.35 5.90 -17.28
C ALA A 170 -17.45 5.02 -17.89
N VAL A 171 -17.06 3.95 -18.60
CA VAL A 171 -17.97 3.00 -19.25
C VAL A 171 -18.75 2.17 -18.24
N ALA A 172 -18.13 1.75 -17.14
CA ALA A 172 -18.76 0.87 -16.16
C ALA A 172 -19.57 1.62 -15.09
N THR A 173 -19.38 2.93 -14.91
CA THR A 173 -20.11 3.70 -13.89
C THR A 173 -21.64 3.54 -14.02
N PRO A 174 -22.25 3.60 -15.22
CA PRO A 174 -23.69 3.41 -15.37
C PRO A 174 -24.19 1.98 -15.06
N TRP A 175 -23.29 1.00 -14.91
CA TRP A 175 -23.66 -0.39 -14.59
C TRP A 175 -23.89 -0.62 -13.10
N PHE A 176 -23.57 0.36 -12.25
CA PHE A 176 -23.68 0.24 -10.80
C PHE A 176 -24.59 1.35 -10.25
N ASP A 177 -25.42 1.02 -9.27
CA ASP A 177 -26.30 1.98 -8.61
C ASP A 177 -25.56 2.97 -7.70
N SER A 178 -24.30 2.67 -7.36
CA SER A 178 -23.45 3.51 -6.51
C SER A 178 -22.00 3.52 -6.99
N PHE A 179 -21.20 4.45 -6.45
CA PHE A 179 -19.77 4.54 -6.77
C PHE A 179 -18.91 3.45 -6.10
N TRP A 180 -19.46 2.69 -5.14
CA TRP A 180 -18.69 1.74 -4.33
C TRP A 180 -18.01 0.63 -5.13
N PRO A 181 -18.66 -0.03 -6.11
CA PRO A 181 -17.98 -1.02 -6.94
C PRO A 181 -16.81 -0.43 -7.73
N ILE A 182 -16.94 0.80 -8.23
CA ILE A 182 -15.83 1.51 -8.89
C ILE A 182 -14.70 1.82 -7.90
N TYR A 183 -15.04 2.14 -6.65
CA TYR A 183 -14.06 2.36 -5.60
C TYR A 183 -13.35 1.06 -5.17
N TYR A 184 -14.04 -0.07 -5.03
CA TYR A 184 -13.47 -1.28 -4.44
C TYR A 184 -12.85 -2.24 -5.46
N LEU A 185 -13.48 -2.42 -6.64
CA LEU A 185 -13.11 -3.51 -7.53
C LEU A 185 -11.76 -3.27 -8.21
N THR A 186 -10.97 -4.32 -8.23
CA THR A 186 -9.60 -4.37 -8.71
C THR A 186 -9.39 -3.79 -10.10
N PRO A 187 -10.22 -4.08 -11.13
CA PRO A 187 -10.02 -3.53 -12.47
C PRO A 187 -10.00 -2.00 -12.51
N PHE A 188 -10.77 -1.35 -11.64
CA PHE A 188 -10.86 0.11 -11.57
C PHE A 188 -9.73 0.75 -10.75
N ARG A 189 -8.78 -0.02 -10.21
CA ARG A 189 -7.66 0.50 -9.39
C ARG A 189 -6.29 0.14 -9.97
N MET A 190 -6.26 -0.56 -11.09
CA MET A 190 -5.05 -1.09 -11.72
C MET A 190 -4.11 -0.02 -12.26
N ASP A 191 -4.59 1.17 -12.62
CA ASP A 191 -3.77 2.28 -13.09
C ASP A 191 -2.73 2.74 -12.07
N LEU A 192 -3.08 2.79 -10.78
CA LEU A 192 -2.15 3.17 -9.71
C LEU A 192 -1.01 2.15 -9.55
N LEU A 193 -1.36 0.86 -9.50
CA LEU A 193 -0.39 -0.23 -9.47
C LEU A 193 0.48 -0.25 -10.74
N ALA A 194 -0.14 -0.03 -11.90
CA ALA A 194 0.55 0.03 -13.19
C ALA A 194 1.48 1.24 -13.30
N ALA A 195 1.12 2.40 -12.78
CA ALA A 195 2.01 3.57 -12.72
C ALA A 195 3.24 3.28 -11.87
N GLY A 196 3.07 2.64 -10.71
CA GLY A 196 4.18 2.12 -9.92
C GLY A 196 5.08 1.18 -10.72
N ALA A 197 4.47 0.22 -11.44
CA ALA A 197 5.20 -0.72 -12.27
C ALA A 197 5.99 -0.05 -13.41
N LEU A 198 5.41 0.96 -14.06
CA LEU A 198 6.06 1.73 -15.11
C LEU A 198 7.28 2.50 -14.57
N LEU A 199 7.16 3.11 -13.39
CA LEU A 199 8.29 3.73 -12.69
C LEU A 199 9.39 2.71 -12.39
N ALA A 200 9.04 1.48 -11.99
CA ALA A 200 10.02 0.42 -11.74
C ALA A 200 10.80 0.04 -13.01
N VAL A 201 10.12 -0.08 -14.15
CA VAL A 201 10.77 -0.37 -15.44
C VAL A 201 11.70 0.76 -15.87
N ALA A 202 11.26 2.02 -15.71
CA ALA A 202 12.08 3.20 -16.05
C ALA A 202 13.37 3.24 -15.21
N LEU A 203 13.25 3.09 -13.89
CA LEU A 203 14.38 3.16 -12.95
C LEU A 203 15.36 2.00 -13.07
N ARG A 204 14.90 0.88 -13.62
CA ARG A 204 15.74 -0.31 -13.81
C ARG A 204 16.78 -0.09 -14.90
N ARG A 205 16.42 0.60 -15.98
CA ARG A 205 17.33 0.92 -17.09
C ARG A 205 18.32 2.01 -16.69
N ASP A 206 17.80 3.06 -16.05
CA ASP A 206 18.61 4.16 -15.55
C ASP A 206 17.99 4.71 -14.26
N ARG A 207 18.78 4.71 -13.18
CA ARG A 207 18.34 5.26 -11.89
C ARG A 207 18.05 6.77 -11.94
N ARG A 208 18.57 7.46 -12.96
CA ARG A 208 18.33 8.89 -13.22
C ARG A 208 17.28 9.14 -14.30
N ALA A 209 16.62 8.10 -14.83
CA ALA A 209 15.60 8.23 -15.87
C ALA A 209 14.47 9.21 -15.50
N LEU A 210 14.22 9.40 -14.20
CA LEU A 210 13.19 10.30 -13.69
C LEU A 210 13.68 11.72 -13.37
N GLU A 211 15.00 11.99 -13.38
CA GLU A 211 15.56 13.32 -13.07
C GLU A 211 15.02 14.43 -14.00
N PRO A 212 14.89 14.24 -15.33
CA PRO A 212 14.35 15.27 -16.22
C PRO A 212 12.89 15.65 -15.91
N TYR A 213 12.11 14.72 -15.34
CA TYR A 213 10.69 14.91 -15.08
C TYR A 213 10.41 15.52 -13.70
N TYR A 214 11.43 15.83 -12.90
CA TYR A 214 11.25 16.34 -11.54
C TYR A 214 10.47 17.66 -11.49
N GLY A 215 10.79 18.61 -12.39
CA GLY A 215 10.07 19.88 -12.46
C GLY A 215 8.60 19.70 -12.84
N ALA A 216 8.33 18.85 -13.84
CA ALA A 216 6.98 18.47 -14.24
C ALA A 216 6.22 17.78 -13.10
N ALA A 217 6.86 16.89 -12.35
CA ALA A 217 6.24 16.22 -11.21
C ALA A 217 5.83 17.21 -10.10
N ILE A 218 6.63 18.25 -9.82
CA ILE A 218 6.23 19.31 -8.88
C ILE A 218 5.00 20.05 -9.42
N ALA A 219 5.06 20.50 -10.67
CA ALA A 219 3.95 21.24 -11.28
C ALA A 219 2.65 20.42 -11.28
N LEU A 220 2.73 19.13 -11.66
CA LEU A 220 1.61 18.20 -11.68
C LEU A 220 1.08 17.89 -10.28
N ALA A 221 1.96 17.72 -9.28
CA ALA A 221 1.53 17.53 -7.89
C ALA A 221 0.78 18.77 -7.37
N CYS A 222 1.30 19.97 -7.62
CA CYS A 222 0.64 21.22 -7.24
C CYS A 222 -0.70 21.39 -7.97
N ALA A 223 -0.74 21.14 -9.29
CA ALA A 223 -1.96 21.23 -10.08
C ALA A 223 -3.02 20.22 -9.63
N ALA A 224 -2.62 18.98 -9.35
CA ALA A 224 -3.52 17.94 -8.87
C ALA A 224 -4.05 18.28 -7.46
N LEU A 225 -3.21 18.77 -6.55
CA LEU A 225 -3.65 19.25 -5.23
C LEU A 225 -4.62 20.43 -5.34
N ALA A 226 -4.32 21.41 -6.18
CA ALA A 226 -5.20 22.55 -6.43
C ALA A 226 -6.54 22.11 -7.02
N ALA A 227 -6.54 21.18 -7.97
CA ALA A 227 -7.75 20.62 -8.55
C ALA A 227 -8.59 19.85 -7.53
N LEU A 228 -7.97 19.01 -6.69
CA LEU A 228 -8.67 18.29 -5.62
C LEU A 228 -9.24 19.25 -4.57
N ALA A 229 -8.49 20.28 -4.19
CA ALA A 229 -8.96 21.31 -3.26
C ALA A 229 -10.14 22.08 -3.85
N TRP A 230 -10.03 22.52 -5.11
CA TRP A 230 -11.10 23.21 -5.81
C TRP A 230 -12.36 22.36 -5.94
N LEU A 231 -12.23 21.08 -6.34
CA LEU A 231 -13.34 20.13 -6.39
C LEU A 231 -13.98 19.92 -5.02
N HIS A 232 -13.18 19.79 -3.96
CA HIS A 232 -13.69 19.60 -2.61
C HIS A 232 -14.46 20.81 -2.09
N LEU A 233 -13.95 22.02 -2.33
CA LEU A 233 -14.55 23.27 -1.85
C LEU A 233 -15.76 23.70 -2.68
N SER A 234 -15.70 23.54 -4.00
CA SER A 234 -16.76 24.00 -4.92
C SER A 234 -17.84 22.94 -5.14
N TYR A 235 -17.48 21.65 -5.06
CA TYR A 235 -18.37 20.52 -5.33
C TYR A 235 -18.20 19.42 -4.26
N PRO A 236 -18.62 19.66 -3.00
CA PRO A 236 -18.35 18.74 -1.88
C PRO A 236 -18.93 17.33 -2.07
N ARG A 237 -19.97 17.18 -2.89
CA ARG A 237 -20.57 15.88 -3.25
C ARG A 237 -19.94 15.21 -4.45
N PHE A 238 -19.02 15.86 -5.17
CA PHE A 238 -18.40 15.34 -6.39
C PHE A 238 -17.84 13.95 -6.16
N ARG A 239 -17.05 13.76 -5.09
CA ARG A 239 -16.46 12.46 -4.75
C ARG A 239 -17.48 11.34 -4.49
N ALA A 240 -18.64 11.65 -3.94
CA ALA A 240 -19.69 10.68 -3.67
C ALA A 240 -20.68 10.53 -4.84
N ALA A 241 -20.53 11.34 -5.90
CA ALA A 241 -21.39 11.30 -7.06
C ALA A 241 -21.05 10.09 -7.93
N ASN A 242 -22.02 9.23 -8.17
CA ASN A 242 -21.88 8.11 -9.07
C ASN A 242 -22.07 8.55 -10.53
N THR A 243 -21.10 9.30 -11.06
CA THR A 243 -21.12 9.81 -12.43
C THR A 243 -19.84 9.44 -13.16
N PRO A 244 -19.88 9.16 -14.48
CA PRO A 244 -18.68 8.84 -15.25
C PRO A 244 -17.59 9.91 -15.10
N LEU A 245 -17.98 11.19 -15.07
CA LEU A 245 -17.07 12.31 -14.87
C LEU A 245 -16.36 12.23 -13.51
N SER A 246 -17.11 12.07 -12.41
CA SER A 246 -16.49 11.97 -11.09
C SER A 246 -15.57 10.75 -10.95
N ASN A 247 -16.10 9.58 -11.32
CA ASN A 247 -15.40 8.31 -11.18
C ASN A 247 -14.18 8.19 -12.09
N ALA A 248 -14.15 8.82 -13.27
CA ALA A 248 -12.95 8.85 -14.08
C ALA A 248 -11.97 9.93 -13.58
N THR A 249 -12.42 11.16 -13.46
CA THR A 249 -11.56 12.33 -13.22
C THR A 249 -10.93 12.32 -11.83
N LEU A 250 -11.68 12.01 -10.76
CA LEU A 250 -11.16 12.07 -9.39
C LEU A 250 -9.96 11.12 -9.20
N TYR A 251 -10.09 9.89 -9.70
CA TYR A 251 -9.05 8.87 -9.58
C TYR A 251 -7.88 9.13 -10.53
N SER A 252 -8.12 9.71 -11.72
CA SER A 252 -7.03 10.17 -12.59
C SER A 252 -6.24 11.32 -11.98
N ILE A 253 -6.88 12.27 -11.28
CA ILE A 253 -6.16 13.33 -10.55
C ILE A 253 -5.35 12.72 -9.41
N SER A 254 -5.93 11.77 -8.66
CA SER A 254 -5.20 11.05 -7.59
C SER A 254 -3.99 10.28 -8.13
N LEU A 255 -4.15 9.60 -9.27
CA LEU A 255 -3.05 8.92 -9.98
C LEU A 255 -1.90 9.90 -10.28
N VAL A 256 -2.21 11.03 -10.92
CA VAL A 256 -1.21 12.07 -11.23
C VAL A 256 -0.51 12.57 -9.96
N LEU A 257 -1.28 12.83 -8.90
CA LEU A 257 -0.73 13.28 -7.62
C LEU A 257 0.22 12.24 -7.01
N CYS A 258 -0.25 11.00 -6.83
CA CYS A 258 0.51 9.93 -6.19
C CYS A 258 1.76 9.57 -6.99
N THR A 259 1.67 9.44 -8.32
CA THR A 259 2.82 9.20 -9.18
C THR A 259 3.83 10.34 -9.10
N SER A 260 3.37 11.59 -9.11
CA SER A 260 4.23 12.78 -8.98
C SER A 260 4.95 12.81 -7.63
N ILE A 261 4.26 12.51 -6.53
CA ILE A 261 4.85 12.41 -5.19
C ILE A 261 5.96 11.35 -5.15
N VAL A 262 5.72 10.19 -5.76
CA VAL A 262 6.73 9.11 -5.84
C VAL A 262 7.95 9.55 -6.66
N VAL A 263 7.75 10.20 -7.82
CA VAL A 263 8.85 10.75 -8.64
C VAL A 263 9.67 11.78 -7.85
N ILE A 264 9.01 12.70 -7.14
CA ILE A 264 9.66 13.71 -6.29
C ILE A 264 10.49 13.06 -5.19
N ALA A 265 9.95 12.05 -4.51
CA ALA A 265 10.64 11.32 -3.44
C ALA A 265 11.87 10.55 -3.94
N LEU A 266 11.79 9.96 -5.12
CA LEU A 266 12.86 9.15 -5.73
C LEU A 266 14.07 9.97 -6.15
N ARG A 267 13.95 11.29 -6.37
CA ARG A 267 15.10 12.16 -6.63
C ARG A 267 16.13 12.11 -5.50
N GLY A 268 15.68 11.91 -4.26
CA GLY A 268 16.55 11.68 -3.12
C GLY A 268 17.54 12.82 -2.84
N ARG A 269 17.12 14.08 -2.99
CA ARG A 269 17.92 15.29 -2.67
C ARG A 269 17.06 16.36 -1.97
N GLY A 270 17.72 17.28 -1.27
CA GLY A 270 17.10 18.50 -0.74
C GLY A 270 16.16 18.28 0.44
N LEU A 271 15.22 19.21 0.65
CA LEU A 271 14.29 19.20 1.77
C LEU A 271 13.41 17.94 1.80
N VAL A 272 12.91 17.51 0.64
CA VAL A 272 12.08 16.32 0.49
C VAL A 272 12.79 15.08 1.05
N GLN A 273 14.07 14.89 0.69
CA GLN A 273 14.85 13.78 1.24
C GLN A 273 14.95 13.88 2.76
N ARG A 274 15.32 15.04 3.31
CA ARG A 274 15.47 15.23 4.76
C ARG A 274 14.20 14.89 5.52
N VAL A 275 13.04 15.30 5.00
CA VAL A 275 11.73 14.98 5.58
C VAL A 275 11.48 13.48 5.48
N LEU A 276 11.57 12.87 4.30
CA LEU A 276 11.23 11.46 4.10
C LEU A 276 12.21 10.49 4.78
N THR A 277 13.44 10.91 5.06
CA THR A 277 14.42 10.12 5.82
C THR A 277 14.44 10.45 7.30
N ASN A 278 13.48 11.26 7.80
CA ASN A 278 13.34 11.50 9.23
C ASN A 278 13.14 10.16 9.97
N PRO A 279 13.90 9.85 11.03
CA PRO A 279 13.83 8.56 11.71
C PRO A 279 12.43 8.18 12.20
N ALA A 280 11.62 9.15 12.66
CA ALA A 280 10.26 8.90 13.12
C ALA A 280 9.34 8.51 11.97
N LEU A 281 9.42 9.20 10.83
CA LEU A 281 8.66 8.83 9.63
C LEU A 281 9.10 7.49 9.05
N VAL A 282 10.41 7.22 9.02
CA VAL A 282 10.92 5.92 8.59
C VAL A 282 10.45 4.80 9.53
N TYR A 283 10.35 5.06 10.83
CA TYR A 283 9.84 4.11 11.81
C TYR A 283 8.35 3.81 11.60
N ILE A 284 7.50 4.84 11.57
CA ILE A 284 6.06 4.71 11.26
C ILE A 284 5.88 4.00 9.92
N GLY A 285 6.71 4.38 8.94
CA GLY A 285 6.78 3.76 7.63
C GLY A 285 7.10 2.28 7.70
N THR A 286 8.04 1.88 8.56
CA THR A 286 8.43 0.47 8.74
C THR A 286 7.24 -0.37 9.22
N VAL A 287 6.54 0.09 10.27
CA VAL A 287 5.39 -0.60 10.88
C VAL A 287 4.04 -0.25 10.24
N SER A 288 4.05 0.48 9.12
CA SER A 288 2.84 1.05 8.50
C SER A 288 1.79 0.01 8.12
N TYR A 289 2.23 -1.22 7.81
CA TYR A 289 1.33 -2.31 7.44
C TYR A 289 0.42 -2.68 8.62
N THR A 290 1.00 -2.88 9.80
CA THR A 290 0.24 -3.23 11.00
C THR A 290 -0.61 -2.06 11.50
N ILE A 291 -0.11 -0.83 11.39
CA ILE A 291 -0.93 0.37 11.64
C ILE A 291 -2.17 0.37 10.72
N TYR A 292 -1.97 0.16 9.42
CA TYR A 292 -3.07 0.11 8.44
C TYR A 292 -4.07 -1.00 8.76
N LEU A 293 -3.60 -2.17 9.16
CA LEU A 293 -4.47 -3.29 9.52
C LEU A 293 -5.38 -3.01 10.73
N VAL A 294 -4.83 -2.45 11.81
CA VAL A 294 -5.53 -2.45 13.09
C VAL A 294 -6.24 -1.14 13.44
N HIS A 295 -5.88 -0.02 12.81
CA HIS A 295 -6.35 1.29 13.23
C HIS A 295 -7.89 1.40 13.27
N LEU A 296 -8.57 0.78 12.30
CA LEU A 296 -10.01 0.89 12.21
C LEU A 296 -10.71 0.03 13.26
N SER A 297 -10.22 -1.17 13.56
CA SER A 297 -10.69 -1.98 14.70
C SER A 297 -10.51 -1.25 16.03
N VAL A 298 -9.39 -0.55 16.22
CA VAL A 298 -9.17 0.28 17.41
C VAL A 298 -10.18 1.43 17.47
N LEU A 299 -10.45 2.11 16.35
CA LEU A 299 -11.48 3.15 16.29
C LEU A 299 -12.88 2.59 16.62
N TYR A 300 -13.25 1.46 16.04
CA TYR A 300 -14.53 0.78 16.32
C TYR A 300 -14.68 0.43 17.81
N ALA A 301 -13.61 -0.02 18.47
CA ALA A 301 -13.62 -0.31 19.90
C ALA A 301 -13.78 0.95 20.78
N LEU A 302 -13.31 2.11 20.31
CA LEU A 302 -13.36 3.37 21.07
C LEU A 302 -14.61 4.21 20.82
N TRP A 303 -15.28 4.08 19.68
CA TRP A 303 -16.47 4.88 19.37
C TRP A 303 -17.65 4.69 20.35
N PRO A 304 -17.92 3.51 20.91
CA PRO A 304 -18.95 3.32 21.94
C PRO A 304 -18.69 4.10 23.24
N LEU A 305 -17.47 4.61 23.46
CA LEU A 305 -17.15 5.46 24.62
C LEU A 305 -17.66 6.90 24.45
N HIS A 306 -18.21 7.26 23.28
CA HIS A 306 -18.79 8.57 22.97
C HIS A 306 -17.87 9.78 23.26
N LEU A 307 -16.55 9.58 23.24
CA LEU A 307 -15.57 10.64 23.36
C LEU A 307 -15.58 11.55 22.12
N ASN A 308 -15.11 12.79 22.28
CA ASN A 308 -14.91 13.70 21.16
C ASN A 308 -13.89 13.11 20.16
N ARG A 309 -14.04 13.39 18.85
CA ARG A 309 -13.16 12.86 17.79
C ARG A 309 -11.67 13.12 18.02
N TYR A 310 -11.27 14.23 18.63
CA TYR A 310 -9.85 14.55 18.84
C TYR A 310 -9.20 13.65 19.91
N PRO A 311 -9.74 13.52 21.14
CA PRO A 311 -9.22 12.56 22.10
C PRO A 311 -9.36 11.11 21.62
N THR A 312 -10.44 10.74 20.93
CA THR A 312 -10.57 9.40 20.31
C THR A 312 -9.44 9.16 19.31
N ALA A 313 -9.14 10.11 18.44
CA ALA A 313 -8.05 9.98 17.45
C ALA A 313 -6.67 9.86 18.13
N ALA A 314 -6.41 10.66 19.17
CA ALA A 314 -5.15 10.59 19.90
C ALA A 314 -4.96 9.24 20.60
N LEU A 315 -5.99 8.76 21.30
CA LEU A 315 -5.99 7.47 21.97
C LEU A 315 -5.88 6.31 20.96
N ALA A 316 -6.67 6.35 19.88
CA ALA A 316 -6.62 5.35 18.82
C ALA A 316 -5.24 5.28 18.16
N PHE A 317 -4.60 6.43 17.90
CA PHE A 317 -3.27 6.48 17.33
C PHE A 317 -2.23 5.89 18.30
N GLY A 318 -2.29 6.25 19.58
CA GLY A 318 -1.40 5.73 20.61
C GLY A 318 -1.50 4.21 20.74
N ILE A 319 -2.73 3.68 20.86
CA ILE A 319 -2.99 2.22 20.95
C ILE A 319 -2.52 1.51 19.67
N THR A 320 -2.86 2.05 18.49
CA THR A 320 -2.47 1.48 17.20
C THR A 320 -0.95 1.43 17.05
N LEU A 321 -0.24 2.51 17.39
CA LEU A 321 1.21 2.59 17.29
C LEU A 321 1.89 1.66 18.31
N ALA A 322 1.37 1.59 19.54
CA ALA A 322 1.84 0.66 20.56
C ALA A 322 1.68 -0.80 20.12
N TYR A 323 0.49 -1.16 19.61
CA TYR A 323 0.22 -2.49 19.07
C TYR A 323 1.15 -2.83 17.90
N ALA A 324 1.25 -1.94 16.91
CA ALA A 324 2.11 -2.14 15.74
C ALA A 324 3.58 -2.29 16.13
N THR A 325 4.03 -1.52 17.12
CA THR A 325 5.38 -1.62 17.70
C THR A 325 5.58 -2.97 18.39
N ALA A 326 4.66 -3.38 19.27
CA ALA A 326 4.73 -4.65 19.97
C ALA A 326 4.74 -5.85 19.01
N SER A 327 3.85 -5.84 18.01
CA SER A 327 3.79 -6.85 16.95
C SER A 327 5.10 -6.93 16.15
N TRP A 328 5.64 -5.76 15.77
CA TRP A 328 6.88 -5.66 15.00
C TRP A 328 8.07 -6.30 15.72
N TYR A 329 8.30 -5.93 16.98
CA TYR A 329 9.41 -6.45 17.78
C TYR A 329 9.16 -7.88 18.31
N GLY A 330 7.90 -8.24 18.52
CA GLY A 330 7.50 -9.58 18.96
C GLY A 330 7.80 -10.65 17.91
N PHE A 331 7.24 -10.52 16.71
CA PHE A 331 7.37 -11.56 15.69
C PHE A 331 7.67 -11.06 14.27
N GLU A 332 7.07 -9.95 13.80
CA GLU A 332 7.14 -9.59 12.37
C GLU A 332 8.58 -9.36 11.90
N ARG A 333 9.42 -8.70 12.71
CA ARG A 333 10.83 -8.45 12.40
C ARG A 333 11.62 -9.75 12.21
N ARG A 334 11.31 -10.80 12.99
CA ARG A 334 11.99 -12.11 12.90
C ARG A 334 11.54 -12.86 11.64
N LEU A 335 10.24 -12.88 11.37
CA LEU A 335 9.67 -13.57 10.22
C LEU A 335 10.10 -12.94 8.88
N THR A 336 10.20 -11.61 8.83
CA THR A 336 10.56 -10.89 7.60
C THR A 336 12.05 -10.92 7.27
N ARG A 337 12.93 -11.01 8.28
CA ARG A 337 14.40 -11.09 8.08
C ARG A 337 14.91 -12.53 7.92
N GLY A 338 14.07 -13.54 8.18
CA GLY A 338 14.46 -14.94 8.27
C GLY A 338 15.19 -15.25 9.58
N ALA A 339 15.27 -16.53 9.95
CA ALA A 339 16.08 -16.96 11.09
C ALA A 339 17.55 -16.53 10.87
N PRO A 340 18.28 -16.10 11.92
CA PRO A 340 19.71 -15.85 11.80
C PRO A 340 20.39 -17.09 11.21
N ARG A 341 21.28 -16.91 10.22
CA ARG A 341 22.05 -18.00 9.57
C ARG A 341 22.71 -18.98 10.56
N GLN A 342 22.91 -18.57 11.81
CA GLN A 342 23.43 -19.39 12.89
C GLN A 342 22.53 -20.61 13.24
N ALA A 343 21.21 -20.55 13.02
CA ALA A 343 20.32 -21.67 13.30
C ALA A 343 20.45 -22.83 12.29
N LEU A 344 20.88 -22.54 11.04
CA LEU A 344 21.08 -23.56 10.01
C LEU A 344 22.46 -24.24 10.12
N ALA A 345 23.45 -23.55 10.69
CA ALA A 345 24.78 -24.13 10.95
C ALA A 345 24.79 -25.09 12.15
N GLY A 346 23.89 -24.89 13.13
CA GLY A 346 23.75 -25.79 14.29
C GLY A 346 23.11 -27.14 13.92
N ALA A 347 22.14 -27.14 13.00
CA ALA A 347 21.48 -28.38 12.55
C ALA A 347 22.42 -29.27 11.70
N ALA A 348 23.29 -28.66 10.87
CA ALA A 348 24.25 -29.41 10.05
C ALA A 348 25.45 -29.98 10.85
N ARG A 349 25.73 -29.43 12.05
CA ARG A 349 26.76 -29.94 12.97
C ARG A 349 26.24 -30.97 13.97
N ALA A 350 24.93 -31.12 14.10
CA ALA A 350 24.31 -32.14 14.95
C ALA A 350 23.97 -33.44 14.17
N SER A 351 24.15 -33.42 12.84
CA SER A 351 23.90 -34.54 11.93
C SER A 351 25.17 -35.05 11.23
N ALA A 352 26.35 -34.63 11.69
CA ALA A 352 27.66 -35.10 11.28
C ALA A 352 28.44 -35.42 12.56
#